data_AF-Q4CAQ4-F1
#
_entry.id   AF-Q4CAQ4-F1
#
_cell.length_a   1.000
_cell.length_b   1.000
_cell.length_c   1.000
_cell.angle_alpha   90.00
_cell.angle_beta   90.00
_cell.angle_gamma   90.00
#
_symmetry.space_group_name_H-M   'P 1'
#
loop_
_entity.id
_entity.type
_entity.pdbx_description
1 polymer ?
#
loop_
_entity_poly.entity_id
_entity_poly.type
_entity_poly.pdbx_seq_one_letter_code
_entity_poly.pdbx_strand_id
1 'polypeptide(L)'
;MFCHLNQLSLESQLKKGQAIALFDGLDEVFDPKLREKIVTDIKRFSIDYPEVKMILSSRWLGYKAEEFINADFEHFMLQDLDQDQINDFIQRRNWPFSETFRR
;
A
#
# COMPACT_ATOMS: atom_id res chain seq x y z
N MET A 1 13.70 -0.32 -18.66
CA MET A 1 13.25 1.03 -19.06
C MET A 1 13.27 1.89 -17.80
N PHE A 2 14.31 2.69 -17.59
CA PHE A 2 14.39 3.55 -16.41
C PHE A 2 13.61 4.83 -16.69
N CYS A 3 12.39 4.92 -16.16
CA CYS A 3 11.66 6.18 -16.16
C CYS A 3 12.37 7.15 -15.22
N HIS A 4 13.00 8.18 -15.78
CA HIS A 4 13.58 9.27 -14.99
C HIS A 4 12.47 10.26 -14.65
N LEU A 5 11.92 10.14 -13.44
CA LEU A 5 11.00 11.14 -12.90
C LEU A 5 11.79 12.41 -12.60
N ASN A 6 11.40 13.53 -13.24
CA ASN A 6 12.00 14.83 -12.97
C ASN A 6 11.73 15.23 -11.51
N GLN A 7 12.79 15.40 -10.73
CA GLN A 7 12.70 15.62 -9.28
C GLN A 7 11.94 16.91 -8.92
N LEU A 8 12.17 18.02 -9.65
CA LEU A 8 11.46 19.29 -9.41
C LEU A 8 9.96 19.18 -9.70
N SER A 9 9.61 18.44 -10.75
CA SER A 9 8.22 18.20 -11.14
C SER A 9 7.54 17.31 -10.10
N LEU A 10 8.20 16.24 -9.65
CA LEU A 10 7.69 15.37 -8.59
C LEU A 10 7.46 16.15 -7.29
N GLU A 11 8.46 16.93 -6.86
CA GLU A 11 8.35 17.79 -5.67
C GLU A 11 7.13 18.71 -5.76
N SER A 12 6.94 19.37 -6.91
CA SER A 12 5.79 20.25 -7.11
C SER A 12 4.45 19.51 -7.04
N GLN A 13 4.37 18.30 -7.60
CA GLN A 13 3.15 17.48 -7.57
C GLN A 13 2.84 16.99 -6.14
N LEU A 14 3.85 16.56 -5.39
CA LEU A 14 3.71 16.12 -4.00
C LEU A 14 3.26 17.29 -3.11
N LYS A 15 3.91 18.46 -3.21
CA LYS A 15 3.52 19.65 -2.43
C LYS A 15 2.10 20.15 -2.74
N LYS A 16 1.58 19.85 -3.93
CA LYS A 16 0.20 20.20 -4.33
C LYS A 16 -0.84 19.11 -4.00
N GLY A 17 -0.44 17.98 -3.41
CA GLY A 17 -1.34 16.85 -3.17
C GLY A 17 -1.87 16.20 -4.45
N GLN A 18 -1.20 16.41 -5.59
CA GLN A 18 -1.61 15.90 -6.90
C GLN A 18 -1.09 14.48 -7.18
N ALA A 19 -0.68 13.78 -6.12
CA ALA A 19 -0.18 12.42 -6.17
C ALA A 19 -0.74 11.61 -4.98
N ILE A 20 -0.79 10.30 -5.17
CA ILE A 20 -1.05 9.34 -4.10
C ILE A 20 0.21 8.50 -3.95
N ALA A 21 0.69 8.37 -2.72
CA ALA A 21 1.83 7.51 -2.41
C ALA A 21 1.32 6.13 -1.99
N LEU A 22 1.72 5.10 -2.71
CA LEU A 22 1.44 3.71 -2.38
C LEU A 22 2.74 3.04 -1.94
N PHE A 23 2.78 2.56 -0.70
CA PHE A 23 3.87 1.73 -0.18
C PHE A 23 3.35 0.30 -0.06
N ASP A 24 3.76 -0.54 -1.00
CA ASP A 24 3.32 -1.92 -1.06
C ASP A 24 4.28 -2.86 -0.31
N GLY A 25 3.73 -3.80 0.45
CA GLY A 25 4.48 -4.92 1.01
C GLY A 25 5.47 -4.58 2.12
N LEU A 26 5.09 -3.76 3.10
CA LEU A 26 5.99 -3.40 4.22
C LEU A 26 6.54 -4.63 4.97
N ASP A 27 5.79 -5.74 5.01
CA ASP A 27 6.21 -6.99 5.65
C ASP A 27 7.39 -7.69 4.98
N GLU A 28 7.69 -7.35 3.71
CA GLU A 28 8.85 -7.89 2.97
C GLU A 28 10.19 -7.35 3.49
N VAL A 29 10.17 -6.31 4.32
CA VAL A 29 11.36 -5.80 5.01
C VAL A 29 11.63 -6.66 6.23
N PHE A 30 12.43 -7.71 6.08
CA PHE A 30 12.66 -8.70 7.14
C PHE A 30 13.59 -8.22 8.27
N ASP A 31 14.52 -7.30 8.01
CA ASP A 31 15.40 -6.73 9.03
C ASP A 31 14.61 -5.72 9.89
N PRO A 32 14.43 -5.96 11.20
CA PRO A 32 13.68 -5.07 12.07
C PRO A 32 14.23 -3.65 12.13
N LYS A 33 15.56 -3.47 12.05
CA LYS A 33 16.19 -2.13 12.10
C LYS A 33 15.94 -1.36 10.79
N LEU A 34 15.99 -2.05 9.67
CA LEU A 34 15.66 -1.47 8.37
C LEU A 34 14.18 -1.10 8.31
N ARG A 35 13.31 -1.97 8.84
CA ARG A 35 11.87 -1.72 8.92
C ARG A 35 11.57 -0.46 9.75
N GLU A 36 12.14 -0.33 10.94
CA GLU A 36 11.98 0.85 11.79
C GLU A 36 12.43 2.13 11.08
N LYS A 37 13.54 2.08 10.34
CA LYS A 37 14.01 3.19 9.53
C LYS A 37 13.01 3.55 8.42
N ILE A 38 12.49 2.56 7.69
CA ILE A 38 11.49 2.78 6.63
C ILE A 38 10.22 3.40 7.21
N VAL A 39 9.72 2.90 8.34
CA VAL A 39 8.57 3.50 9.05
C VAL A 39 8.86 4.97 9.40
N THR A 40 10.05 5.25 9.92
CA THR A 40 10.47 6.62 10.25
C THR A 40 10.51 7.53 9.02
N ASP A 41 11.02 7.03 7.90
CA ASP A 41 11.10 7.79 6.64
C ASP A 41 9.71 8.04 6.04
N ILE A 42 8.77 7.08 6.16
CA ILE A 42 7.37 7.25 5.78
C ILE A 42 6.69 8.32 6.65
N LYS A 43 6.92 8.32 7.96
CA LYS A 43 6.39 9.37 8.86
C LYS A 43 6.94 10.75 8.53
N ARG A 44 8.23 10.84 8.19
CA ARG A 44 8.80 12.11 7.72
C ARG A 44 8.17 12.55 6.42
N PHE A 45 7.94 11.62 5.49
CA PHE A 45 7.26 11.90 4.24
C PHE A 45 5.83 12.45 4.46
N SER A 46 5.06 11.93 5.42
CA SER A 46 3.72 12.45 5.72
C SER A 46 3.76 13.86 6.30
N ILE A 47 4.79 14.20 7.08
CA ILE A 47 5.01 15.55 7.61
C ILE A 47 5.46 16.51 6.50
N ASP A 48 6.36 16.07 5.62
CA ASP A 48 6.90 16.89 4.54
C ASP A 48 5.86 17.17 3.45
N TYR A 49 4.90 16.26 3.24
CA TYR A 49 3.86 16.35 2.21
C TYR A 49 2.45 16.08 2.78
N PRO A 50 1.91 16.98 3.62
CA PRO A 50 0.64 16.76 4.32
C PRO A 50 -0.56 16.62 3.38
N GLU A 51 -0.49 17.14 2.15
CA GLU A 51 -1.56 17.05 1.15
C GLU A 51 -1.56 15.71 0.38
N VAL A 52 -0.52 14.89 0.53
CA VAL A 52 -0.40 13.62 -0.19
C VAL A 52 -1.17 12.54 0.55
N LYS A 53 -2.13 11.93 -0.15
CA LYS A 53 -2.81 10.73 0.35
C LYS A 53 -1.84 9.54 0.30
N MET A 54 -1.72 8.84 1.42
CA MET A 54 -0.82 7.71 1.57
C MET A 54 -1.60 6.43 1.81
N ILE A 55 -1.22 5.37 1.12
CA ILE A 55 -1.74 4.01 1.32
C ILE A 55 -0.54 3.11 1.58
N LEU A 56 -0.60 2.35 2.67
CA LEU A 56 0.37 1.33 2.99
C LEU A 56 -0.32 -0.03 2.98
N SER A 57 0.32 -1.03 2.39
CA SER A 57 -0.10 -2.42 2.49
C SER A 57 0.94 -3.24 3.25
N SER A 58 0.47 -4.23 3.99
CA SER A 58 1.29 -5.28 4.58
C SER A 58 0.45 -6.52 4.84
N ARG A 59 1.09 -7.66 5.04
CA ARG A 59 0.44 -8.80 5.68
C ARG A 59 0.10 -8.50 7.13
N TRP A 60 -0.96 -9.13 7.64
CA TRP A 60 -1.37 -9.02 9.04
C TRP A 60 -0.35 -9.68 9.99
N LEU A 61 0.32 -10.75 9.53
CA LEU A 61 1.27 -11.50 10.33
C LEU A 61 2.54 -10.68 10.55
N GLY A 62 2.71 -10.16 11.76
CA GLY A 62 3.83 -9.28 12.10
C GLY A 62 3.56 -7.79 11.85
N TYR A 63 2.32 -7.41 11.51
CA TYR A 63 1.90 -6.02 11.51
C TYR A 63 1.79 -5.49 12.94
N LYS A 64 2.51 -4.40 13.23
CA LYS A 64 2.44 -3.70 14.50
C LYS A 64 1.75 -2.37 14.28
N ALA A 65 0.45 -2.31 14.55
CA ALA A 65 -0.33 -1.09 14.39
C ALA A 65 0.29 0.09 15.17
N GLU A 66 0.89 -0.17 16.33
CA GLU A 66 1.63 0.78 17.17
C GLU A 66 2.70 1.58 16.43
N GLU A 67 3.30 1.00 15.38
CA GLU A 67 4.31 1.70 14.56
C GLU A 67 3.71 2.87 13.76
N PHE A 68 2.40 2.85 13.48
CA PHE A 68 1.69 3.88 12.69
C PHE A 68 0.55 4.59 13.43
N ILE A 69 0.12 4.10 14.60
CA ILE A 69 -0.92 4.73 15.44
C ILE A 69 -0.58 6.20 15.77
N ASN A 70 0.70 6.54 15.96
CA ASN A 70 1.14 7.89 16.29
C ASN A 70 1.31 8.82 15.06
N ALA A 71 0.92 8.38 13.86
CA ALA A 71 1.11 9.11 12.61
C ALA A 71 -0.21 9.40 11.88
N ASP A 72 -1.34 9.40 12.61
CA ASP A 72 -2.70 9.65 12.10
C ASP A 72 -3.13 8.74 10.94
N PHE A 73 -2.55 7.53 10.86
CA PHE A 73 -3.00 6.52 9.92
C PHE A 73 -4.25 5.83 10.43
N GLU A 74 -5.23 5.70 9.54
CA GLU A 74 -6.37 4.80 9.74
C GLU A 74 -5.98 3.38 9.32
N HIS A 75 -6.35 2.40 10.13
CA HIS A 75 -5.94 1.00 9.95
C HIS A 75 -7.11 0.16 9.44
N PHE A 76 -6.92 -0.49 8.30
CA PHE A 76 -7.94 -1.35 7.70
C PHE A 76 -7.41 -2.77 7.51
N MET A 77 -8.28 -3.76 7.75
CA MET A 77 -8.04 -5.15 7.41
C MET A 77 -8.90 -5.50 6.20
N LEU A 78 -8.24 -5.94 5.12
CA LEU A 78 -8.96 -6.47 3.97
C LEU A 78 -9.68 -7.75 4.37
N GLN A 79 -10.99 -7.80 4.11
CA GLN A 79 -11.83 -8.96 4.35
C GLN A 79 -11.64 -9.98 3.22
N ASP A 80 -11.96 -11.23 3.51
CA ASP A 80 -12.09 -12.26 2.49
C ASP A 80 -13.19 -11.88 1.50
N LEU A 81 -13.00 -12.24 0.23
CA LEU A 81 -14.04 -12.09 -0.78
C LEU A 81 -15.18 -13.07 -0.48
N ASP A 82 -16.41 -12.59 -0.56
CA ASP A 82 -17.57 -13.47 -0.52
C ASP A 82 -17.71 -14.27 -1.83
N GLN A 83 -18.59 -15.28 -1.81
CA GLN A 83 -18.75 -16.18 -2.94
C GLN A 83 -19.20 -15.46 -4.23
N ASP A 84 -20.02 -14.43 -4.11
CA ASP A 84 -20.51 -13.66 -5.25
C ASP A 84 -19.40 -12.78 -5.82
N GLN A 85 -18.59 -12.14 -4.96
CA GLN A 85 -17.40 -11.40 -5.35
C GLN A 85 -16.34 -12.26 -6.02
N ILE A 86 -16.15 -13.50 -5.56
CA ILE A 86 -15.26 -14.47 -6.20
C ILE A 86 -15.77 -14.80 -7.60
N ASN A 87 -17.06 -15.10 -7.75
CA ASN A 87 -17.67 -15.40 -9.04
C ASN A 87 -17.54 -14.20 -10.01
N ASP A 88 -17.81 -12.99 -9.52
CA ASP A 88 -17.65 -11.73 -10.26
C ASP A 88 -16.21 -11.51 -10.71
N PHE A 89 -15.25 -11.74 -9.81
CA PHE A 89 -13.83 -11.58 -10.09
C PHE A 89 -13.37 -12.51 -11.22
N ILE A 90 -13.78 -13.78 -11.19
CA ILE A 90 -13.45 -14.78 -12.22
C ILE A 90 -14.05 -14.38 -13.57
N GLN A 91 -15.32 -13.99 -13.59
CA GLN A 91 -16.04 -13.64 -14.83
C GLN A 91 -15.47 -12.38 -15.49
N ARG A 92 -15.21 -11.31 -14.72
CA ARG A 92 -14.71 -10.03 -15.26
C ARG A 92 -13.32 -10.13 -15.87
N ARG A 93 -12.48 -11.02 -15.34
CA ARG A 93 -11.10 -11.20 -15.82
C ARG A 93 -11.02 -12.10 -17.05
N ASN A 94 -12.17 -12.54 -17.59
CA ASN A 94 -12.29 -13.47 -18.72
C ASN A 94 -11.33 -14.67 -18.57
N TRP A 95 -11.16 -15.12 -17.32
CA TRP A 95 -10.17 -16.12 -16.97
C TRP A 95 -10.65 -17.48 -17.50
N PRO A 96 -9.91 -18.16 -18.39
CA PRO A 96 -10.41 -19.32 -19.15
C PRO A 96 -10.60 -20.61 -18.33
N PHE A 97 -10.44 -20.57 -17.00
CA PHE A 97 -10.47 -21.73 -16.10
C PHE A 97 -11.65 -21.69 -15.11
N SER A 98 -12.85 -21.35 -15.56
CA SER A 98 -14.04 -21.38 -14.69
C SER A 98 -14.50 -22.79 -14.28
N GLU A 99 -13.88 -23.86 -14.79
CA GLU A 99 -14.26 -25.25 -14.47
C GLU A 99 -13.48 -25.91 -13.33
N THR A 100 -12.33 -25.37 -12.90
CA THR A 100 -11.42 -26.11 -12.01
C THR A 100 -11.53 -25.78 -10.52
N PHE A 101 -12.27 -24.73 -10.12
CA PHE A 101 -12.52 -24.41 -8.72
C PHE A 101 -13.79 -25.09 -8.19
N ARG A 102 -13.82 -26.42 -8.23
CA ARG A 102 -14.74 -27.24 -7.43
C ARG A 102 -13.97 -28.35 -6.72
N ARG A 103 -13.19 -27.96 -5.70
CA ARG A 103 -13.06 -28.62 -4.38
C ARG A 103 -11.94 -27.98 -3.58
#